data_AF-A0A9R1PA94-F1
#
_entry.id   AF-A0A9R1PA94-F1
#
_cell.length_a   1.000
_cell.length_b   1.000
_cell.length_c   1.000
_cell.angle_alpha   90.00
_cell.angle_beta   90.00
_cell.angle_gamma   90.00
#
_symmetry.space_group_name_H-M   'P 1'
#
loop_
_entity.id
_entity.type
_entity.pdbx_description
1 polymer ?
#
loop_
_entity_poly.entity_id
_entity_poly.type
_entity_poly.pdbx_seq_one_letter_code
_entity_poly.pdbx_strand_id
1 'polypeptide(L)'
;MMGQYITFFACWVQIQNHVTGYLQEAEWCHTKHKPSFKNQVNVTSLTIGEPTVCLSMMASMGDTIMKIAVEWVAGVPNVVIAAGKIVRFMNDIAAFENRKSKGDVASSMECYVNEYGVTGEVAIARIYELIEDEWRTLNKARFQNHEFLPALKRIIGLALSTSLFYDNRNDVYTDSEHLHKIIKSLFIKPVLSG
;
A
#
# COMPACT_ATOMS: atom_id res chain seq x y z
N MET A 1 29.93 10.60 0.17
CA MET A 1 29.29 11.75 -0.49
C MET A 1 28.33 11.31 -1.60
N MET A 2 28.79 10.50 -2.58
CA MET A 2 27.94 10.04 -3.70
C MET A 2 26.71 9.22 -3.28
N GLY A 3 26.82 8.30 -2.32
CA GLY A 3 25.68 7.48 -1.86
C GLY A 3 24.54 8.27 -1.19
N GLN A 4 24.84 9.36 -0.47
CA GLN A 4 23.79 10.22 0.11
C GLN A 4 23.02 11.01 -0.96
N TYR A 5 23.72 11.44 -2.02
CA TYR A 5 23.10 12.13 -3.14
C TYR A 5 22.12 11.21 -3.90
N ILE A 6 22.51 9.95 -4.13
CA ILE A 6 21.67 8.93 -4.76
C ILE A 6 20.40 8.69 -3.93
N THR A 7 20.53 8.50 -2.61
CA THR A 7 19.38 8.31 -1.73
C THR A 7 18.44 9.52 -1.74
N PHE A 8 18.98 10.74 -1.65
CA PHE A 8 18.18 11.95 -1.70
C PHE A 8 17.43 12.07 -3.03
N PHE A 9 18.13 11.86 -4.16
CA PHE A 9 17.53 11.92 -5.49
C PHE A 9 16.43 10.88 -5.67
N ALA A 10 16.67 9.63 -5.24
CA ALA A 10 15.67 8.56 -5.29
C ALA A 10 14.41 8.91 -4.49
N CYS A 11 14.56 9.38 -3.25
CA CYS A 11 13.43 9.81 -2.43
C CYS A 11 12.68 10.99 -3.07
N TRP A 12 13.40 11.94 -3.64
CA TRP A 12 12.81 13.09 -4.32
C TRP A 12 11.96 12.66 -5.53
N VAL A 13 12.50 11.82 -6.42
CA VAL A 13 11.76 11.27 -7.57
C VAL A 13 10.51 10.51 -7.10
N GLN A 14 10.63 9.71 -6.05
CA GLN A 14 9.50 8.95 -5.54
C GLN A 14 8.38 9.83 -4.97
N ILE A 15 8.75 10.92 -4.28
CA ILE A 15 7.79 11.93 -3.81
C ILE A 15 7.10 12.60 -5.00
N GLN A 16 7.83 12.93 -6.07
CA GLN A 16 7.22 13.49 -7.29
C GLN A 16 6.21 12.52 -7.89
N ASN A 17 6.57 11.25 -8.08
CA ASN A 17 5.66 10.22 -8.60
C ASN A 17 4.38 10.11 -7.76
N HIS A 18 4.54 10.11 -6.44
CA HIS A 18 3.43 10.03 -5.50
C HIS A 18 2.49 11.25 -5.61
N VAL A 19 3.04 12.47 -5.63
CA VAL A 19 2.28 13.71 -5.76
C VAL A 19 1.61 13.82 -7.13
N THR A 20 2.29 13.43 -8.21
CA THR A 20 1.70 13.42 -9.56
C THR A 20 0.52 12.44 -9.67
N GLY A 21 0.63 11.25 -9.06
CA GLY A 21 -0.50 10.33 -9.01
C GLY A 21 -1.66 10.87 -8.17
N TYR A 22 -1.38 11.48 -7.01
CA TYR A 22 -2.42 12.12 -6.19
C TYR A 22 -3.13 13.26 -6.92
N LEU A 23 -2.38 14.04 -7.72
CA LEU A 23 -2.97 15.05 -8.59
C LEU A 23 -3.91 14.41 -9.62
N GLN A 24 -3.52 13.29 -10.22
CA GLN A 24 -4.38 12.56 -11.15
C GLN A 24 -5.68 12.08 -10.49
N GLU A 25 -5.62 11.59 -9.24
CA GLU A 25 -6.81 11.23 -8.46
C GLU A 25 -7.69 12.44 -8.16
N ALA A 26 -7.09 13.57 -7.78
CA ALA A 26 -7.81 14.81 -7.54
C ALA A 26 -8.50 15.32 -8.80
N GLU A 27 -7.85 15.21 -9.97
CA GLU A 27 -8.47 15.53 -11.27
C GLU A 27 -9.64 14.59 -11.59
N TRP A 28 -9.49 13.29 -11.36
CA TRP A 28 -10.58 12.32 -11.54
C TRP A 28 -11.77 12.64 -10.64
N CYS A 29 -11.51 12.95 -9.37
CA CYS A 29 -12.53 13.38 -8.42
C CYS A 29 -13.23 14.67 -8.89
N HIS A 30 -12.46 15.71 -9.25
CA HIS A 30 -12.98 17.01 -9.67
C HIS A 30 -13.85 16.91 -10.93
N THR A 31 -13.38 16.16 -11.93
CA THR A 31 -14.07 15.98 -13.21
C THR A 31 -15.16 14.91 -13.17
N LYS A 32 -15.33 14.22 -12.02
CA LYS A 32 -16.19 13.03 -11.87
C LYS A 32 -15.86 11.93 -12.88
N HIS A 33 -14.61 11.88 -13.32
CA HIS A 33 -14.13 10.84 -14.22
C HIS A 33 -14.01 9.53 -13.45
N LYS A 34 -14.62 8.47 -13.98
CA LYS A 34 -14.43 7.11 -13.48
C LYS A 34 -13.42 6.40 -14.38
N PRO A 35 -12.18 6.17 -13.93
CA PRO A 35 -11.22 5.39 -14.69
C PRO A 35 -11.67 3.93 -14.79
N SER A 36 -11.08 3.17 -15.71
CA SER A 36 -11.20 1.71 -15.70
C SER A 36 -10.57 1.15 -14.41
N PHE A 37 -11.04 0.00 -13.94
CA PHE A 37 -10.50 -0.71 -12.79
C PHE A 37 -8.98 -0.87 -12.88
N LYS A 38 -8.47 -1.27 -14.05
CA LYS A 38 -7.03 -1.41 -14.27
C LYS A 38 -6.27 -0.08 -14.12
N ASN A 39 -6.79 1.00 -14.71
CA ASN A 39 -6.14 2.31 -14.62
C ASN A 39 -6.19 2.87 -13.21
N GLN A 40 -7.33 2.70 -12.52
CA GLN A 40 -7.51 3.06 -11.12
C GLN A 40 -6.45 2.36 -10.26
N VAL A 41 -6.35 1.04 -10.35
CA VAL A 41 -5.41 0.26 -9.51
C VAL A 41 -3.97 0.64 -9.80
N ASN A 42 -3.61 0.83 -11.07
CA ASN A 42 -2.25 1.20 -11.45
C ASN A 42 -1.81 2.54 -10.86
N VAL A 43 -2.68 3.56 -10.89
CA VAL A 43 -2.38 4.86 -10.30
C VAL A 43 -2.43 4.78 -8.77
N THR A 44 -3.51 4.23 -8.23
CA THR A 44 -3.79 4.31 -6.79
C THR A 44 -2.89 3.40 -5.94
N SER A 45 -2.26 2.38 -6.54
CA SER A 45 -1.23 1.57 -5.87
C SER A 45 0.11 2.31 -5.71
N LEU A 46 0.35 3.36 -6.50
CA LEU A 46 1.52 4.23 -6.35
C LEU A 46 1.27 5.35 -5.33
N THR A 47 0.03 5.81 -5.23
CA THR A 47 -0.38 6.94 -4.39
C THR A 47 -0.88 6.54 -3.02
N ILE A 48 -1.20 5.26 -2.77
CA ILE A 48 -1.52 4.77 -1.42
C ILE A 48 -0.38 4.99 -0.40
N GLY A 49 0.82 5.33 -0.89
CA GLY A 49 1.98 5.71 -0.06
C GLY A 49 2.95 4.57 0.19
N GLU A 50 2.53 3.32 -0.05
CA GLU A 50 3.35 2.13 0.17
C GLU A 50 4.73 2.20 -0.51
N PRO A 51 4.86 2.58 -1.80
CA PRO A 51 6.20 2.69 -2.41
C PRO A 51 7.07 3.77 -1.76
N THR A 52 6.47 4.90 -1.38
CA THR A 52 7.15 6.02 -0.73
C THR A 52 7.64 5.63 0.67
N VAL A 53 6.82 4.92 1.44
CA VAL A 53 7.17 4.41 2.78
C VAL A 53 8.26 3.34 2.67
N CYS A 54 8.13 2.39 1.72
CA CYS A 54 9.16 1.39 1.46
C CYS A 54 10.52 2.04 1.20
N LEU A 55 10.58 3.02 0.30
CA LEU A 55 11.83 3.71 -0.04
C LEU A 55 12.39 4.48 1.16
N SER A 56 11.54 5.25 1.85
CA SER A 56 11.95 6.05 3.01
C SER A 56 12.50 5.18 4.14
N MET A 57 11.86 4.03 4.38
CA MET A 57 12.34 3.03 5.35
C MET A 57 13.74 2.54 4.99
N MET A 58 13.98 2.12 3.74
CA MET A 58 15.33 1.67 3.33
C MET A 58 16.37 2.79 3.46
N ALA A 59 16.02 4.00 3.03
CA ALA A 59 16.90 5.18 3.10
C ALA A 59 17.32 5.52 4.53
N SER A 60 16.42 5.33 5.51
CA SER A 60 16.64 5.72 6.91
C SER A 60 17.58 4.80 7.70
N MET A 61 17.72 3.54 7.27
CA MET A 61 18.36 2.50 8.09
C MET A 61 19.89 2.55 8.11
N GLY A 62 20.53 3.35 7.24
CA GLY A 62 21.98 3.63 7.27
C GLY A 62 22.93 2.46 6.93
N ASP A 63 22.44 1.22 7.00
CA ASP A 63 23.14 -0.03 6.68
C ASP A 63 23.51 -0.15 5.18
N THR A 64 24.65 -0.79 4.89
CA THR A 64 25.19 -0.91 3.53
C THR A 64 24.29 -1.73 2.60
N ILE A 65 23.65 -2.79 3.09
CA ILE A 65 22.70 -3.60 2.31
C ILE A 65 21.46 -2.76 2.00
N MET A 66 20.99 -1.96 2.96
CA MET A 66 19.85 -1.06 2.74
C MET A 66 20.15 0.04 1.72
N LYS A 67 21.39 0.55 1.65
CA LYS A 67 21.81 1.50 0.61
C LYS A 67 21.73 0.92 -0.81
N ILE A 68 22.10 -0.35 -0.99
CA ILE A 68 21.96 -1.04 -2.29
C ILE A 68 20.47 -1.23 -2.61
N ALA A 69 19.66 -1.56 -1.61
CA ALA A 69 18.22 -1.73 -1.79
C ALA A 69 17.48 -0.44 -2.13
N VAL A 70 18.00 0.75 -1.79
CA VAL A 70 17.37 2.04 -2.11
C VAL A 70 17.19 2.21 -3.62
N GLU A 71 18.22 1.97 -4.43
CA GLU A 71 18.12 2.09 -5.89
C GLU A 71 17.14 1.08 -6.48
N TRP A 72 17.18 -0.16 -5.98
CA TRP A 72 16.25 -1.20 -6.40
C TRP A 72 14.80 -0.85 -6.07
N VAL A 73 14.51 -0.39 -4.85
CA VAL A 73 13.16 0.03 -4.43
C VAL A 73 12.71 1.30 -5.15
N ALA A 74 13.62 2.23 -5.45
CA ALA A 74 13.31 3.44 -6.21
C ALA A 74 12.86 3.15 -7.65
N GLY A 75 13.26 2.00 -8.21
CA GLY A 75 12.72 1.48 -9.46
C GLY A 75 11.30 0.92 -9.36
N VAL A 76 10.68 0.96 -8.18
CA VAL A 76 9.33 0.47 -7.87
C VAL A 76 9.09 -0.94 -8.44
N PRO A 77 9.87 -1.94 -7.99
CA PRO A 77 9.80 -3.29 -8.53
C PRO A 77 8.43 -3.91 -8.27
N ASN A 78 8.07 -4.94 -9.02
CA ASN A 78 6.75 -5.61 -8.93
C ASN A 78 6.34 -5.97 -7.49
N VAL A 79 7.30 -6.29 -6.62
CA VAL A 79 7.05 -6.58 -5.20
C VAL A 79 6.55 -5.36 -4.41
N VAL A 80 7.06 -4.16 -4.72
CA VAL A 80 6.59 -2.90 -4.11
C VAL A 80 5.21 -2.53 -4.66
N ILE A 81 4.97 -2.75 -5.96
CA ILE A 81 3.64 -2.56 -6.57
C ILE A 81 2.63 -3.53 -5.95
N ALA A 82 3.00 -4.80 -5.78
CA ALA A 82 2.16 -5.83 -5.16
C ALA A 82 1.78 -5.45 -3.73
N ALA A 83 2.75 -4.99 -2.92
CA ALA A 83 2.47 -4.45 -1.59
C ALA A 83 1.48 -3.26 -1.64
N GLY A 84 1.69 -2.32 -2.56
CA GLY A 84 0.80 -1.18 -2.74
C GLY A 84 -0.62 -1.58 -3.13
N LYS A 85 -0.77 -2.57 -4.03
CA LYS A 85 -2.07 -3.12 -4.41
C LYS A 85 -2.79 -3.78 -3.25
N ILE A 86 -2.09 -4.57 -2.43
CA ILE A 86 -2.69 -5.19 -1.23
C ILE A 86 -3.26 -4.10 -0.32
N VAL A 87 -2.47 -3.06 -0.03
CA VAL A 87 -2.90 -1.94 0.82
C VAL A 87 -4.11 -1.22 0.21
N ARG A 88 -4.04 -0.89 -1.08
CA ARG A 88 -5.12 -0.23 -1.81
C ARG A 88 -6.41 -1.06 -1.78
N PHE A 89 -6.34 -2.34 -2.11
CA PHE A 89 -7.52 -3.21 -2.13
C PHE A 89 -8.17 -3.36 -0.75
N MET A 90 -7.37 -3.56 0.30
CA MET A 90 -7.89 -3.67 1.66
C MET A 90 -8.52 -2.36 2.14
N ASN A 91 -7.88 -1.22 1.84
CA ASN A 91 -8.43 0.11 2.13
C ASN A 91 -9.76 0.34 1.41
N ASP A 92 -9.84 0.06 0.12
CA ASP A 92 -11.04 0.30 -0.69
C ASP A 92 -12.21 -0.63 -0.29
N ILE A 93 -11.94 -1.89 0.06
CA ILE A 93 -12.96 -2.80 0.61
C ILE A 93 -13.54 -2.24 1.91
N ALA A 94 -12.68 -1.80 2.83
CA ALA A 94 -13.12 -1.22 4.10
C ALA A 94 -13.93 0.07 3.91
N ALA A 95 -13.50 0.94 2.99
CA ALA A 95 -14.20 2.19 2.67
C ALA A 95 -15.58 1.93 2.05
N PHE A 96 -15.68 0.92 1.17
CA PHE A 96 -16.93 0.54 0.50
C PHE A 96 -17.99 0.04 1.49
N GLU A 97 -17.62 -0.87 2.40
CA GLU A 97 -18.53 -1.41 3.43
C GLU A 97 -19.03 -0.34 4.40
N ASN A 98 -18.13 0.55 4.81
CA ASN A 98 -18.45 1.64 5.72
C ASN A 98 -19.19 2.81 5.02
N ARG A 99 -19.47 2.70 3.71
CA ARG A 99 -20.09 3.74 2.87
C ARG A 99 -19.38 5.09 2.95
N LYS A 100 -18.06 5.08 3.12
CA LYS A 100 -17.24 6.27 3.36
C LYS A 100 -16.73 6.95 2.08
N SER A 101 -17.03 6.44 0.88
CA SER A 101 -16.54 6.99 -0.41
C SER A 101 -17.19 8.32 -0.86
N LYS A 102 -17.94 9.02 0.00
CA LYS A 102 -18.64 10.24 -0.43
C LYS A 102 -17.65 11.39 -0.66
N GLY A 103 -17.48 11.76 -1.94
CA GLY A 103 -16.73 12.94 -2.35
C GLY A 103 -15.26 12.68 -2.68
N ASP A 104 -14.86 11.41 -2.75
CA ASP A 104 -13.53 10.99 -3.20
C ASP A 104 -13.57 10.46 -4.65
N VAL A 105 -12.40 10.19 -5.21
CA VAL A 105 -12.25 9.47 -6.48
C VAL A 105 -12.86 8.07 -6.37
N ALA A 106 -13.35 7.52 -7.49
CA ALA A 106 -13.88 6.16 -7.51
C ALA A 106 -12.82 5.15 -7.04
N SER A 107 -13.17 4.41 -5.99
CA SER A 107 -12.36 3.31 -5.44
C SER A 107 -12.23 2.15 -6.43
N SER A 108 -11.27 1.25 -6.20
CA SER A 108 -11.11 0.02 -7.00
C SER A 108 -12.39 -0.83 -6.96
N MET A 109 -13.07 -0.87 -5.81
CA MET A 109 -14.40 -1.47 -5.63
C MET A 109 -15.45 -0.85 -6.57
N GLU A 110 -15.58 0.47 -6.57
CA GLU A 110 -16.57 1.18 -7.38
C GLU A 110 -16.25 1.10 -8.88
N CYS A 111 -14.98 1.20 -9.26
CA CYS A 111 -14.52 1.00 -10.63
C CYS A 111 -14.82 -0.42 -11.12
N TYR A 112 -14.56 -1.46 -10.29
CA TYR A 112 -14.85 -2.84 -10.65
C TYR A 112 -16.35 -3.08 -10.86
N VAL A 113 -17.17 -2.66 -9.89
CA VAL A 113 -18.64 -2.79 -9.97
C VAL A 113 -19.18 -2.07 -11.22
N ASN A 114 -18.69 -0.86 -11.49
CA ASN A 114 -19.14 -0.06 -12.62
C ASN A 114 -18.70 -0.63 -13.97
N GLU A 115 -17.46 -1.12 -14.09
CA GLU A 115 -16.91 -1.64 -15.34
C GLU A 115 -17.52 -3.00 -15.72
N TYR A 116 -17.73 -3.88 -14.74
CA TYR A 116 -18.21 -5.24 -14.99
C TYR A 116 -19.70 -5.46 -14.73
N GLY A 117 -20.41 -4.46 -14.19
CA GLY A 117 -21.87 -4.54 -13.94
C GLY A 117 -22.27 -5.61 -12.92
N VAL A 118 -21.41 -5.88 -11.94
CA VAL A 118 -21.60 -6.92 -10.91
C VAL A 118 -22.06 -6.33 -9.57
N THR A 119 -22.50 -7.17 -8.63
CA THR A 119 -22.83 -6.70 -7.27
C THR A 119 -21.56 -6.37 -6.47
N GLY A 120 -21.72 -5.66 -5.36
CA GLY A 120 -20.62 -5.37 -4.44
C GLY A 120 -19.97 -6.64 -3.89
N GLU A 121 -20.76 -7.66 -3.56
CA GLU A 121 -20.27 -8.95 -3.02
C GLU A 121 -19.41 -9.70 -4.05
N VAL A 122 -19.80 -9.68 -5.32
CA VAL A 122 -19.02 -10.29 -6.41
C VAL A 122 -17.70 -9.53 -6.61
N ALA A 123 -17.73 -8.20 -6.55
CA ALA A 123 -16.52 -7.39 -6.62
C ALA A 123 -15.59 -7.64 -5.42
N ILE A 124 -16.12 -7.72 -4.19
CA ILE A 124 -15.35 -8.04 -2.99
C ILE A 124 -14.66 -9.41 -3.14
N ALA A 125 -15.40 -10.44 -3.53
CA ALA A 125 -14.85 -11.78 -3.73
C ALA A 125 -13.69 -11.76 -4.75
N ARG A 126 -13.89 -11.07 -5.88
CA ARG A 126 -12.84 -10.94 -6.90
C ARG A 126 -11.62 -10.18 -6.39
N ILE A 127 -11.81 -9.09 -5.67
CA ILE A 127 -10.68 -8.30 -5.16
C ILE A 127 -9.90 -9.10 -4.11
N TYR A 128 -10.54 -9.94 -3.29
CA TYR A 128 -9.81 -10.85 -2.41
C TYR A 128 -8.95 -11.86 -3.17
N GLU A 129 -9.42 -12.41 -4.29
CA GLU A 129 -8.59 -13.27 -5.16
C GLU A 129 -7.36 -12.51 -5.69
N LEU A 130 -7.53 -11.24 -6.06
CA LEU A 130 -6.42 -10.39 -6.50
C LEU A 130 -5.44 -10.11 -5.35
N ILE A 131 -5.92 -9.87 -4.12
CA ILE A 131 -5.07 -9.75 -2.93
C ILE A 131 -4.22 -11.01 -2.74
N GLU A 132 -4.81 -12.20 -2.89
CA GLU A 132 -4.06 -13.46 -2.81
C GLU A 132 -3.00 -13.60 -3.90
N ASP A 133 -3.30 -13.17 -5.13
CA ASP A 133 -2.32 -13.15 -6.23
C ASP A 133 -1.13 -12.22 -5.93
N GLU A 134 -1.38 -11.06 -5.36
CA GLU A 134 -0.31 -10.14 -4.95
C GLU A 134 0.50 -10.71 -3.77
N TRP A 135 -0.13 -11.41 -2.82
CA TRP A 135 0.59 -12.16 -1.78
C TRP A 135 1.47 -13.28 -2.37
N ARG A 136 0.99 -14.00 -3.39
CA ARG A 136 1.79 -14.98 -4.13
C ARG A 136 3.01 -14.32 -4.78
N THR A 137 2.85 -13.12 -5.33
CA THR A 137 3.95 -12.31 -5.88
C THR A 137 4.98 -11.94 -4.82
N LEU A 138 4.54 -11.43 -3.66
CA LEU A 138 5.42 -11.12 -2.54
C LEU A 138 6.21 -12.34 -2.05
N ASN A 139 5.53 -13.49 -1.90
CA ASN A 139 6.16 -14.73 -1.46
C ASN A 139 7.18 -15.26 -2.46
N LYS A 140 6.87 -15.22 -3.75
CA LYS A 140 7.78 -15.66 -4.82
C LYS A 140 9.06 -14.83 -4.85
N ALA A 141 8.96 -13.51 -4.65
CA ALA A 141 10.12 -12.61 -4.65
C ALA A 141 11.19 -13.01 -3.61
N ARG A 142 10.79 -13.58 -2.47
CA ARG A 142 11.72 -14.07 -1.42
C ARG A 142 12.68 -15.15 -1.93
N PHE A 143 12.26 -15.94 -2.92
CA PHE A 143 13.03 -17.04 -3.50
C PHE A 143 13.76 -16.65 -4.79
N GLN A 144 13.38 -15.55 -5.42
CA GLN A 144 13.96 -15.13 -6.69
C GLN A 144 15.03 -14.04 -6.52
N ASN A 145 14.91 -13.22 -5.47
CA ASN A 145 15.72 -12.02 -5.27
C ASN A 145 16.47 -12.11 -3.93
N HIS A 146 17.31 -13.13 -3.79
CA HIS A 146 17.98 -13.47 -2.52
C HIS A 146 18.90 -12.33 -2.02
N GLU A 147 19.52 -11.59 -2.92
CA GLU A 147 20.37 -10.45 -2.65
C GLU A 147 19.62 -9.30 -1.96
N PHE A 148 18.30 -9.21 -2.16
CA PHE A 148 17.43 -8.20 -1.54
C PHE A 148 16.62 -8.76 -0.36
N LEU A 149 16.91 -9.96 0.13
CA LEU A 149 16.11 -10.62 1.17
C LEU A 149 15.88 -9.76 2.43
N PRO A 150 16.86 -9.00 2.96
CA PRO A 150 16.63 -8.09 4.07
C PRO A 150 15.60 -7.00 3.75
N ALA A 151 15.65 -6.41 2.55
CA ALA A 151 14.69 -5.39 2.11
C ALA A 151 13.31 -6.00 1.88
N LEU A 152 13.25 -7.16 1.21
CA LEU A 152 12.01 -7.93 1.00
C LEU A 152 11.29 -8.25 2.31
N LYS A 153 12.02 -8.68 3.35
CA LYS A 153 11.42 -8.92 4.66
C LYS A 153 10.73 -7.69 5.22
N ARG A 154 11.25 -6.49 4.95
CA ARG A 154 10.64 -5.24 5.43
C ARG A 154 9.46 -4.80 4.59
N ILE A 155 9.55 -4.92 3.26
CA ILE A 155 8.41 -4.66 2.35
C ILE A 155 7.24 -5.58 2.71
N ILE A 156 7.52 -6.87 2.91
CA ILE A 156 6.50 -7.85 3.30
C ILE A 156 5.99 -7.55 4.72
N GLY A 157 6.86 -7.17 5.65
CA GLY A 157 6.44 -6.75 6.99
C GLY A 157 5.49 -5.54 6.97
N LEU A 158 5.73 -4.59 6.06
CA LEU A 158 4.85 -3.44 5.87
C LEU A 158 3.51 -3.85 5.28
N ALA A 159 3.51 -4.66 4.21
CA ALA A 159 2.28 -5.23 3.63
C ALA A 159 1.50 -6.11 4.63
N LEU A 160 2.17 -6.78 5.56
CA LEU A 160 1.50 -7.54 6.63
C LEU A 160 0.83 -6.61 7.64
N SER A 161 1.45 -5.45 7.93
CA SER A 161 0.87 -4.46 8.84
C SER A 161 -0.46 -3.91 8.33
N THR A 162 -0.74 -3.99 7.03
CA THR A 162 -2.05 -3.67 6.43
C THR A 162 -3.21 -4.41 7.09
N SER A 163 -2.98 -5.66 7.52
CA SER A 163 -4.00 -6.44 8.25
C SER A 163 -4.32 -5.82 9.62
N LEU A 164 -3.36 -5.18 10.28
CA LEU A 164 -3.62 -4.43 11.52
C LEU A 164 -4.62 -3.29 11.29
N PHE A 165 -4.58 -2.69 10.10
CA PHE A 165 -5.35 -1.49 9.80
C PHE A 165 -6.70 -1.77 9.16
N TYR A 166 -6.79 -2.84 8.37
CA TYR A 166 -7.93 -3.09 7.49
C TYR A 166 -8.55 -4.49 7.61
N ASP A 167 -8.03 -5.35 8.48
CA ASP A 167 -8.65 -6.67 8.70
C ASP A 167 -10.08 -6.54 9.24
N ASN A 168 -10.89 -7.56 8.96
CA ASN A 168 -12.35 -7.55 9.19
C ASN A 168 -13.07 -6.36 8.53
N ARG A 169 -12.50 -5.84 7.42
CA ARG A 169 -13.02 -4.69 6.65
C ARG A 169 -13.15 -3.42 7.50
N ASN A 170 -12.31 -3.31 8.53
CA ASN A 170 -12.25 -2.13 9.36
C ASN A 170 -11.42 -1.03 8.67
N ASP A 171 -11.56 0.21 9.11
CA ASP A 171 -10.66 1.29 8.74
C ASP A 171 -10.23 2.00 10.01
N VAL A 172 -9.12 1.53 10.59
CA VAL A 172 -8.65 2.06 11.88
C VAL A 172 -8.03 3.45 11.79
N TYR A 173 -7.73 3.93 10.57
CA TYR A 173 -7.28 5.31 10.38
C TYR A 173 -8.43 6.28 10.55
N THR A 174 -9.62 5.92 10.04
CA THR A 174 -10.83 6.73 10.23
C THR A 174 -11.53 6.44 11.56
N ASP A 175 -11.57 5.18 11.99
CA ASP A 175 -12.12 4.76 13.30
C ASP A 175 -11.03 4.20 14.21
N SER A 176 -10.42 5.11 14.96
CA SER A 176 -9.25 4.81 15.79
C SER A 176 -9.53 3.99 17.06
N GLU A 177 -10.78 3.58 17.35
CA GLU A 177 -11.09 2.88 18.60
C GLU A 177 -10.26 1.58 18.74
N HIS A 178 -10.16 0.82 17.66
CA HIS A 178 -9.37 -0.41 17.62
C HIS A 178 -7.87 -0.13 17.77
N LEU A 179 -7.35 0.86 17.05
CA LEU A 179 -5.94 1.27 17.12
C LEU A 179 -5.56 1.75 18.53
N HIS A 180 -6.44 2.50 19.20
CA HIS A 180 -6.23 2.96 20.57
C HIS A 180 -6.13 1.80 21.56
N LYS A 181 -6.95 0.75 21.40
CA LYS A 181 -6.87 -0.47 22.21
C LYS A 181 -5.53 -1.18 22.01
N ILE A 182 -5.07 -1.31 20.76
CA ILE A 182 -3.78 -1.91 20.42
C ILE A 182 -2.62 -1.11 21.03
N ILE A 183 -2.59 0.21 20.83
CA ILE A 183 -1.54 1.09 21.38
C ILE A 183 -1.49 0.98 22.91
N LYS A 184 -2.65 1.02 23.58
CA LYS A 184 -2.73 0.82 25.03
C LYS A 184 -2.17 -0.52 25.46
N SER A 185 -2.46 -1.59 24.74
CA SER A 185 -1.98 -2.93 25.07
C SER A 185 -0.47 -3.10 24.86
N LEU A 186 0.09 -2.47 23.82
CA LEU A 186 1.50 -2.67 23.46
C LEU A 186 2.46 -1.73 24.20
N PHE A 187 2.04 -0.49 24.47
CA PHE A 187 2.94 0.57 24.93
C PHE A 187 2.59 1.15 26.30
N ILE A 188 1.37 0.92 26.80
CA ILE A 188 0.92 1.49 28.09
C ILE A 188 0.77 0.41 29.16
N LYS A 189 0.20 -0.74 28.81
CA LYS A 189 0.02 -1.87 29.74
C LYS A 189 1.26 -2.76 29.69
N PRO A 190 2.07 -2.84 30.75
CA PRO A 190 3.16 -3.80 30.78
C PRO A 190 2.62 -5.22 30.71
N VAL A 191 3.24 -6.06 29.89
CA VAL A 191 3.03 -7.51 30.00
C VAL A 191 3.64 -7.90 31.35
N LEU A 192 2.81 -8.30 32.30
CA LEU A 192 3.29 -8.85 33.56
C LEU A 192 4.02 -10.15 33.23
N SER A 193 5.34 -10.10 33.19
CA SER A 193 6.18 -11.29 33.15
C SER A 193 6.04 -11.98 34.50
N GLY A 194 5.31 -13.09 34.53
CA GLY A 194 5.34 -14.05 35.64
C GLY A 194 6.64 -14.84 35.66
#